data_AF-A0A6C0GZZ1-F1
#
_entry.id   AF-A0A6C0GZZ1-F1
#
_cell.length_a   1.000
_cell.length_b   1.000
_cell.length_c   1.000
_cell.angle_alpha   90.00
_cell.angle_beta   90.00
_cell.angle_gamma   90.00
#
_symmetry.space_group_name_H-M   'P 1'
#
loop_
_entity.id
_entity.type
_entity.pdbx_description
1 polymer ?
#
loop_
_entity_poly.entity_id
_entity_poly.type
_entity_poly.pdbx_seq_one_letter_code
_entity_poly.pdbx_strand_id
1 'polypeptide(L)'
;MSAYSLCLPNMLCSYDEQFNKKKEYVKSLFNSSEINYHESIPINYRNKLRFNIGWNEDYSKVVFGYNNPKVKPSIVYSSIDLPHLSIKMKEILIEFEEYLNEKFIKFPYDPKILETKFVNLFGNINIRTSFNVNDVMIIIHLDRVNNRESIDELTKIYTDLYNHFSHLITSFYIIDKDDKIIQFGKPYISEKLYDLTNGSAFDFKITELSFFQTNTFMTNIMYSRIKSLMSKYSTDSDILFDLCCGTGTIGIYCASLCKKVIGIDICISSISDAIKNAKLNNIKNCEFICNKIEDVFDKLLETYKPLNKFIIVDPPRSGLHGNMTKLINESKCNYVIYVSCNQETMMRDISLMPNYKIIDKDMYDMYPFTDHVEVSCVLERIEKEETIKPFEYVPKLFSDNLFDSLRDEIIWKQDYFTKNNNGIETIIRERRLTAFQSNSDKIISYSGKTMDPIPFTKTVQYVKNIIEMRFGIIFDSCLINYYQNQEDYMKFHKDDVGVSKSPNIITVSFGETRTFLVRLRGDKEVRYQFELNNGDVFRMFGNCQDLFDHSIPKVPNGIDKKGRISLTFRILCT
;
A
#
# COMPACT_ATOMS: atom_id res chain seq x y z
N MET A 1 31.92 -28.82 15.66
CA MET A 1 30.73 -28.05 15.27
C MET A 1 30.00 -27.71 16.54
N SER A 2 29.26 -26.61 16.63
CA SER A 2 28.60 -26.19 17.88
C SER A 2 27.18 -25.71 17.62
N ALA A 3 26.38 -25.59 18.67
CA ALA A 3 25.05 -24.99 18.57
C ALA A 3 25.13 -23.58 17.97
N TYR A 4 26.14 -22.78 18.34
CA TYR A 4 26.40 -21.46 17.76
C TYR A 4 26.50 -21.52 16.23
N SER A 5 27.32 -22.43 15.68
CA SER A 5 27.52 -22.54 14.23
C SER A 5 26.27 -22.96 13.46
N LEU A 6 25.27 -23.53 14.12
CA LEU A 6 24.02 -23.99 13.51
C LEU A 6 22.90 -22.95 13.55
N CYS A 7 22.86 -22.09 14.58
CA CYS A 7 21.75 -21.16 14.79
C CYS A 7 22.14 -19.67 14.82
N LEU A 8 23.40 -19.35 15.18
CA LEU A 8 23.95 -18.00 15.27
C LEU A 8 25.27 -17.92 14.47
N PRO A 9 25.21 -17.93 13.13
CA PRO A 9 26.40 -18.03 12.28
C PRO A 9 27.41 -16.89 12.50
N ASN A 10 26.96 -15.74 13.02
CA ASN A 10 27.78 -14.57 13.28
C ASN A 10 28.23 -14.45 14.74
N MET A 11 28.12 -15.50 15.56
CA MET A 11 28.47 -15.41 16.99
C MET A 11 29.97 -15.20 17.25
N LEU A 12 30.84 -15.45 16.25
CA LEU A 12 32.28 -15.23 16.38
C LEU A 12 32.71 -13.77 16.15
N CYS A 13 31.83 -12.91 15.62
CA CYS A 13 32.11 -11.47 15.54
C CYS A 13 31.46 -10.71 16.68
N SER A 14 32.01 -9.54 17.02
CA SER A 14 31.36 -8.64 17.96
C SER A 14 29.99 -8.21 17.46
N TYR A 15 29.11 -7.82 18.39
CA TYR A 15 27.77 -7.32 18.05
C TYR A 15 27.87 -6.09 17.13
N ASP A 16 28.77 -5.15 17.42
CA ASP A 16 28.96 -3.93 16.62
C ASP A 16 29.39 -4.26 15.18
N GLU A 17 30.32 -5.20 15.00
CA GLU A 17 30.73 -5.64 13.66
C GLU A 17 29.57 -6.28 12.89
N GLN A 18 28.78 -7.13 13.55
CA GLN A 18 27.61 -7.76 12.93
C GLN A 18 26.54 -6.72 12.56
N PHE A 19 26.24 -5.80 13.46
CA PHE A 19 25.24 -4.76 13.23
C PHE A 19 25.68 -3.82 12.10
N ASN A 20 26.97 -3.44 12.06
CA ASN A 20 27.52 -2.65 10.95
C ASN A 20 27.44 -3.39 9.62
N LYS A 21 27.70 -4.71 9.57
CA LYS A 21 27.48 -5.51 8.34
C LYS A 21 26.02 -5.44 7.87
N LYS A 22 25.05 -5.52 8.79
CA LYS A 22 23.63 -5.35 8.46
C LYS A 22 23.32 -3.96 7.94
N LYS A 23 23.87 -2.90 8.55
CA LYS A 23 23.72 -1.52 8.05
C LYS A 23 24.20 -1.41 6.61
N GLU A 24 25.40 -1.90 6.30
CA GLU A 24 25.96 -1.84 4.95
C GLU A 24 25.12 -2.64 3.95
N TYR A 25 24.63 -3.82 4.32
CA TYR A 25 23.70 -4.59 3.51
C TYR A 25 22.43 -3.77 3.19
N VAL A 26 21.76 -3.21 4.20
CA VAL A 26 20.52 -2.43 4.01
C VAL A 26 20.76 -1.13 3.24
N LYS A 27 21.88 -0.44 3.47
CA LYS A 27 22.30 0.74 2.65
C LYS A 27 22.46 0.37 1.18
N SER A 28 23.10 -0.77 0.89
CA SER A 28 23.32 -1.22 -0.48
C SER A 28 22.01 -1.50 -1.22
N LEU A 29 21.00 -2.03 -0.52
CA LEU A 29 19.68 -2.32 -1.07
C LEU A 29 18.90 -1.07 -1.50
N PHE A 30 19.00 0.00 -0.71
CA PHE A 30 18.26 1.24 -0.96
C PHE A 30 19.05 2.29 -1.75
N ASN A 31 20.35 2.08 -1.97
CA ASN A 31 21.27 3.05 -2.55
C ASN A 31 21.12 4.45 -1.91
N SER A 32 20.94 4.49 -0.59
CA SER A 32 20.69 5.70 0.19
C SER A 32 21.28 5.59 1.59
N SER A 33 21.77 6.71 2.11
CA SER A 33 22.25 6.85 3.48
C SER A 33 21.15 7.23 4.49
N GLU A 34 19.97 7.64 4.03
CA GLU A 34 18.86 8.08 4.86
C GLU A 34 18.06 6.86 5.36
N ILE A 35 18.59 6.20 6.37
CA ILE A 35 17.99 5.02 7.00
C ILE A 35 18.17 5.17 8.51
N ASN A 36 17.09 4.96 9.25
CA ASN A 36 17.12 4.92 10.71
C ASN A 36 17.51 3.50 11.15
N TYR A 37 18.41 3.37 12.12
CA TYR A 37 18.89 2.07 12.60
C TYR A 37 18.55 1.87 14.07
N HIS A 38 17.96 0.73 14.39
CA HIS A 38 17.52 0.37 15.74
C HIS A 38 18.28 -0.86 16.24
N GLU A 39 19.07 -0.65 17.30
CA GLU A 39 19.90 -1.67 17.93
C GLU A 39 19.11 -2.53 18.92
N SER A 40 19.39 -3.82 18.91
CA SER A 40 18.85 -4.79 19.85
C SER A 40 19.72 -4.94 21.09
N ILE A 41 19.18 -5.68 22.06
CA ILE A 41 19.98 -6.33 23.11
C ILE A 41 20.33 -7.74 22.58
N PRO A 42 21.62 -8.06 22.36
CA PRO A 42 22.02 -9.29 21.66
C PRO A 42 22.00 -10.57 22.53
N ILE A 43 21.52 -10.45 23.76
CA ILE A 43 21.39 -11.53 24.74
C ILE A 43 19.96 -11.55 25.27
N ASN A 44 19.48 -12.71 25.73
CA ASN A 44 18.20 -12.86 26.42
C ASN A 44 17.04 -12.14 25.70
N TYR A 45 16.94 -12.29 24.38
CA TYR A 45 15.95 -11.56 23.58
C TYR A 45 14.90 -12.45 22.96
N ARG A 46 15.19 -13.75 22.77
CA ARG A 46 14.34 -14.61 21.96
C ARG A 46 13.25 -15.26 22.81
N ASN A 47 12.00 -14.95 22.47
CA ASN A 47 10.81 -15.42 23.17
C ASN A 47 10.23 -16.72 22.59
N LYS A 48 10.74 -17.22 21.46
CA LYS A 48 10.33 -18.49 20.84
C LYS A 48 11.50 -19.21 20.16
N LEU A 49 11.70 -20.47 20.53
CA LEU A 49 12.71 -21.36 19.94
C LEU A 49 12.19 -22.78 19.77
N ARG A 50 12.73 -23.46 18.75
CA ARG A 50 12.57 -24.90 18.53
C ARG A 50 13.88 -25.60 18.86
N PHE A 51 13.80 -26.70 19.58
CA PHE A 51 14.92 -27.53 19.99
C PHE A 51 14.72 -28.98 19.52
N ASN A 52 15.83 -29.60 19.12
CA ASN A 52 15.96 -31.05 19.03
C ASN A 52 16.37 -31.61 20.40
N ILE A 53 16.02 -32.87 20.64
CA ILE A 53 16.38 -33.60 21.86
C ILE A 53 17.17 -34.85 21.45
N GLY A 54 18.25 -35.13 22.16
CA GLY A 54 19.06 -36.31 21.90
C GLY A 54 20.34 -36.31 22.69
N TRP A 55 21.21 -37.26 22.35
CA TRP A 55 22.51 -37.41 22.99
C TRP A 55 23.46 -36.26 22.64
N ASN A 56 24.22 -35.83 23.63
CA ASN A 56 25.35 -34.94 23.41
C ASN A 56 26.51 -35.67 22.70
N GLU A 57 27.59 -34.93 22.41
CA GLU A 57 28.69 -35.40 21.56
C GLU A 57 29.41 -36.65 22.08
N ASP A 58 29.50 -36.83 23.40
CA ASP A 58 30.15 -37.97 24.05
C ASP A 58 29.16 -39.06 24.52
N TYR A 59 27.87 -38.92 24.20
CA TYR A 59 26.79 -39.83 24.62
C TYR A 59 26.67 -40.02 26.13
N SER A 60 27.16 -39.06 26.94
CA SER A 60 27.05 -39.13 28.40
C SER A 60 25.70 -38.66 28.92
N LYS A 61 25.02 -37.75 28.21
CA LYS A 61 23.74 -37.19 28.63
C LYS A 61 22.82 -36.81 27.47
N VAL A 62 21.53 -36.74 27.76
CA VAL A 62 20.49 -36.17 26.90
C VAL A 62 20.49 -34.66 27.09
N VAL A 63 20.49 -33.94 25.97
CA VAL A 63 20.51 -32.47 25.93
C VAL A 63 19.48 -31.93 24.94
N PHE A 64 19.14 -30.65 25.11
CA PHE A 64 18.33 -29.89 24.16
C PHE A 64 19.24 -28.98 23.34
N GLY A 65 18.97 -28.90 22.05
CA GLY A 65 19.69 -27.98 21.19
C GLY A 65 19.48 -28.27 19.71
N TYR A 66 20.57 -28.30 18.96
CA TYR A 66 20.52 -28.43 17.50
C TYR A 66 21.33 -29.63 17.04
N ASN A 67 20.80 -30.41 16.10
CA ASN A 67 21.55 -31.46 15.44
C ASN A 67 21.99 -31.05 14.04
N ASN A 68 23.10 -31.63 13.57
CA ASN A 68 23.43 -31.61 12.16
C ASN A 68 22.89 -32.89 11.51
N PRO A 69 21.89 -32.82 10.62
CA PRO A 69 21.28 -34.01 10.03
C PRO A 69 22.26 -34.85 9.18
N LYS A 70 23.40 -34.27 8.77
CA LYS A 70 24.45 -34.96 8.01
C LYS A 70 25.34 -35.86 8.88
N VAL A 71 25.32 -35.71 10.20
CA VAL A 71 26.13 -36.52 11.13
C VAL A 71 25.32 -37.71 11.61
N LYS A 72 25.93 -38.91 11.58
CA LYS A 72 25.34 -40.17 12.06
C LYS A 72 26.35 -40.91 12.98
N PRO A 73 25.95 -41.38 14.18
CA PRO A 73 24.61 -41.28 14.79
C PRO A 73 24.20 -39.83 15.06
N SER A 74 22.90 -39.54 15.24
CA SER A 74 22.45 -38.16 15.45
C SER A 74 22.94 -37.67 16.81
N ILE A 75 23.75 -36.62 16.82
CA ILE A 75 24.18 -35.91 18.03
C ILE A 75 23.49 -34.54 18.10
N VAL A 76 23.20 -34.09 19.31
CA VAL A 76 22.61 -32.77 19.60
C VAL A 76 23.66 -31.93 20.31
N TYR A 77 23.96 -30.77 19.74
CA TYR A 77 24.81 -29.77 20.38
C TYR A 77 23.95 -28.95 21.35
N SER A 78 24.31 -28.92 22.63
CA SER A 78 23.52 -28.25 23.66
C SER A 78 23.32 -26.75 23.38
N SER A 79 22.11 -26.27 23.65
CA SER A 79 21.74 -24.86 23.48
C SER A 79 21.88 -24.00 24.74
N ILE A 80 22.22 -24.57 25.89
CA ILE A 80 22.16 -23.89 27.20
C ILE A 80 22.98 -22.58 27.24
N ASP A 81 24.12 -22.56 26.55
CA ASP A 81 25.05 -21.43 26.51
C ASP A 81 24.75 -20.44 25.37
N LEU A 82 23.68 -20.64 24.62
CA LEU A 82 23.30 -19.72 23.56
C LEU A 82 22.84 -18.38 24.17
N PRO A 83 23.38 -17.24 23.72
CA PRO A 83 23.14 -15.94 24.34
C PRO A 83 21.69 -15.47 24.19
N HIS A 84 21.03 -15.85 23.10
CA HIS A 84 19.71 -15.35 22.75
C HIS A 84 18.56 -16.04 23.49
N LEU A 85 18.81 -17.16 24.19
CA LEU A 85 17.79 -17.83 25.00
C LEU A 85 17.31 -16.90 26.10
N SER A 86 15.99 -16.86 26.30
CA SER A 86 15.47 -16.19 27.48
C SER A 86 15.93 -16.90 28.76
N ILE A 87 16.04 -16.16 29.87
CA ILE A 87 16.37 -16.74 31.19
C ILE A 87 15.41 -17.88 31.52
N LYS A 88 14.11 -17.69 31.28
CA LYS A 88 13.08 -18.71 31.49
C LYS A 88 13.29 -19.95 30.61
N MET A 89 13.69 -19.78 29.35
CA MET A 89 14.05 -20.93 28.51
C MET A 89 15.21 -21.71 29.10
N LYS A 90 16.26 -21.03 29.59
CA LYS A 90 17.42 -21.70 30.20
C LYS A 90 17.02 -22.50 31.44
N GLU A 91 16.21 -21.93 32.32
CA GLU A 91 15.66 -22.62 33.50
C GLU A 91 14.93 -23.91 33.12
N ILE A 92 14.02 -23.83 32.14
CA ILE A 92 13.25 -24.99 31.65
C ILE A 92 14.17 -26.04 31.06
N LEU A 93 15.13 -25.64 30.23
CA LEU A 93 16.05 -26.58 29.59
C LEU A 93 16.92 -27.31 30.63
N ILE A 94 17.44 -26.61 31.64
CA ILE A 94 18.22 -27.22 32.72
C ILE A 94 17.38 -28.27 33.45
N GLU A 95 16.19 -27.88 33.92
CA GLU A 95 15.34 -28.78 34.71
C GLU A 95 14.84 -29.97 33.87
N PHE A 96 14.53 -29.76 32.58
CA PHE A 96 14.20 -30.84 31.65
C PHE A 96 15.38 -31.78 31.42
N GLU A 97 16.59 -31.27 31.19
CA GLU A 97 17.79 -32.10 31.04
C GLU A 97 18.00 -32.94 32.31
N GLU A 98 17.97 -32.33 33.49
CA GLU A 98 18.14 -33.02 34.77
C GLU A 98 17.09 -34.14 34.95
N TYR A 99 15.81 -33.81 34.79
CA TYR A 99 14.72 -34.78 34.90
C TYR A 99 14.88 -35.97 33.94
N LEU A 100 15.16 -35.70 32.66
CA LEU A 100 15.29 -36.76 31.65
C LEU A 100 16.53 -37.62 31.93
N ASN A 101 17.64 -37.00 32.32
CA ASN A 101 18.86 -37.74 32.63
C ASN A 101 18.68 -38.62 33.87
N GLU A 102 18.02 -38.15 34.93
CA GLU A 102 17.71 -38.96 36.12
C GLU A 102 16.74 -40.12 35.83
N LYS A 103 15.69 -39.87 35.04
CA LYS A 103 14.67 -40.86 34.70
C LYS A 103 15.17 -41.94 33.74
N PHE A 104 15.99 -41.57 32.76
CA PHE A 104 16.28 -42.41 31.60
C PHE A 104 17.75 -42.86 31.50
N ILE A 105 18.70 -42.16 32.15
CA ILE A 105 20.11 -42.59 32.24
C ILE A 105 20.31 -43.38 33.54
N LYS A 106 19.65 -44.54 33.63
CA LYS A 106 20.06 -45.58 34.58
C LYS A 106 20.90 -46.60 33.84
N PHE A 107 22.21 -46.58 34.08
CA PHE A 107 23.16 -47.51 33.44
C PHE A 107 22.81 -48.99 33.75
N PRO A 108 23.02 -49.92 32.82
CA PRO A 108 23.49 -49.77 31.43
C PRO A 108 22.35 -49.80 30.39
N TYR A 109 22.33 -48.85 29.43
CA TYR A 109 21.46 -48.89 28.25
C TYR A 109 22.18 -48.46 26.95
N ASP A 110 21.74 -49.02 25.82
CA ASP A 110 22.24 -48.71 24.47
C ASP A 110 21.74 -47.32 24.00
N PRO A 111 22.63 -46.38 23.66
CA PRO A 111 22.27 -45.06 23.16
C PRO A 111 21.30 -45.08 21.97
N LYS A 112 21.35 -46.08 21.08
CA LYS A 112 20.44 -46.20 19.92
C LYS A 112 18.99 -46.50 20.33
N ILE A 113 18.82 -47.30 21.38
CA ILE A 113 17.49 -47.65 21.91
C ILE A 113 16.87 -46.41 22.56
N LEU A 114 17.65 -45.68 23.34
CA LEU A 114 17.22 -44.43 23.96
C LEU A 114 16.95 -43.34 22.90
N GLU A 115 17.79 -43.17 21.88
CA GLU A 115 17.53 -42.23 20.78
C GLU A 115 16.19 -42.51 20.11
N THR A 116 15.90 -43.78 19.79
CA THR A 116 14.62 -44.19 19.19
C THR A 116 13.45 -43.89 20.12
N LYS A 117 13.60 -44.16 21.43
CA LYS A 117 12.56 -43.90 22.43
C LYS A 117 12.31 -42.40 22.62
N PHE A 118 13.35 -41.58 22.74
CA PHE A 118 13.22 -40.12 22.89
C PHE A 118 12.65 -39.44 21.64
N VAL A 119 13.09 -39.86 20.45
CA VAL A 119 12.54 -39.36 19.19
C VAL A 119 11.04 -39.68 19.08
N ASN A 120 10.63 -40.86 19.54
CA ASN A 120 9.21 -41.22 19.60
C ASN A 120 8.45 -40.45 20.70
N LEU A 121 9.04 -40.21 21.86
CA LEU A 121 8.36 -39.57 23.00
C LEU A 121 8.35 -38.05 22.97
N PHE A 122 9.29 -37.39 22.28
CA PHE A 122 9.42 -35.93 22.40
C PHE A 122 9.63 -35.21 21.06
N GLY A 123 9.93 -35.95 19.98
CA GLY A 123 10.10 -35.39 18.63
C GLY A 123 10.92 -34.10 18.62
N ASN A 124 10.26 -32.97 18.40
CA ASN A 124 10.85 -31.63 18.60
C ASN A 124 10.04 -30.82 19.61
N ILE A 125 10.72 -29.99 20.40
CA ILE A 125 10.07 -29.13 21.38
C ILE A 125 10.20 -27.67 20.97
N ASN A 126 9.07 -26.97 20.92
CA ASN A 126 9.03 -25.52 20.88
C ASN A 126 8.78 -24.97 22.27
N ILE A 127 9.58 -24.00 22.69
CA ILE A 127 9.37 -23.25 23.93
C ILE A 127 9.07 -21.80 23.55
N ARG A 128 8.00 -21.25 24.11
CA ARG A 128 7.69 -19.82 24.08
C ARG A 128 7.74 -19.26 25.51
N THR A 129 8.30 -18.08 25.69
CA THR A 129 8.38 -17.41 26.99
C THR A 129 7.99 -15.94 26.85
N SER A 130 7.13 -15.47 27.73
CA SER A 130 6.76 -14.05 27.83
C SER A 130 7.80 -13.29 28.64
N PHE A 131 8.26 -12.14 28.13
CA PHE A 131 9.24 -11.32 28.83
C PHE A 131 8.62 -10.45 29.93
N ASN A 132 7.39 -9.98 29.72
CA ASN A 132 6.76 -9.01 30.63
C ASN A 132 5.75 -9.63 31.58
N VAL A 133 5.36 -10.89 31.35
CA VAL A 133 4.39 -11.62 32.20
C VAL A 133 4.96 -12.92 32.76
N ASN A 134 6.13 -13.37 32.29
CA ASN A 134 6.80 -14.63 32.69
C ASN A 134 6.01 -15.91 32.40
N ASP A 135 4.94 -15.84 31.60
CA ASP A 135 4.23 -17.03 31.13
C ASP A 135 5.12 -17.88 30.20
N VAL A 136 4.95 -19.20 30.29
CA VAL A 136 5.72 -20.18 29.50
C VAL A 136 4.77 -21.12 28.77
N MET A 137 5.04 -21.35 27.49
CA MET A 137 4.39 -22.38 26.68
C MET A 137 5.42 -23.40 26.22
N ILE A 138 5.12 -24.68 26.39
CA ILE A 138 5.88 -25.76 25.76
C ILE A 138 4.96 -26.48 24.78
N ILE A 139 5.46 -26.75 23.57
CA ILE A 139 4.74 -27.48 22.53
C ILE A 139 5.63 -28.61 22.05
N ILE A 140 5.16 -29.85 22.21
CA ILE A 140 5.86 -31.06 21.77
C ILE A 140 5.23 -31.53 20.46
N HIS A 141 6.03 -31.61 19.40
CA HIS A 141 5.59 -32.10 18.09
C HIS A 141 6.04 -33.54 17.88
N LEU A 142 5.08 -34.44 17.73
CA LEU A 142 5.28 -35.86 17.55
C LEU A 142 5.32 -36.25 16.07
N ASP A 143 6.25 -35.64 15.33
CA ASP A 143 6.37 -35.80 13.87
C ASP A 143 6.77 -37.22 13.42
N ARG A 144 7.24 -38.08 14.34
CA ARG A 144 7.92 -39.36 14.02
C ARG A 144 7.38 -40.59 14.76
N VAL A 145 6.22 -40.51 15.41
CA VAL A 145 5.69 -41.64 16.18
C VAL A 145 5.24 -42.75 15.24
N ASN A 146 5.99 -43.85 15.25
CA ASN A 146 5.51 -45.14 14.76
C ASN A 146 4.49 -45.69 15.77
N ASN A 147 3.29 -46.06 15.29
CA ASN A 147 2.09 -46.51 16.04
C ASN A 147 2.31 -47.72 16.98
N ARG A 148 3.27 -47.70 17.92
CA ARG A 148 3.56 -48.84 18.82
C ARG A 148 3.18 -48.59 20.29
N GLU A 149 3.12 -47.34 20.74
CA GLU A 149 2.66 -47.02 22.10
C GLU A 149 1.18 -46.63 22.10
N SER A 150 0.42 -47.07 23.11
CA SER A 150 -1.00 -46.71 23.23
C SER A 150 -1.15 -45.23 23.59
N ILE A 151 -2.19 -44.57 23.08
CA ILE A 151 -2.49 -43.15 23.39
C ILE A 151 -2.59 -42.93 24.92
N ASP A 152 -3.09 -43.94 25.65
CA ASP A 152 -3.24 -43.89 27.10
C ASP A 152 -1.89 -43.88 27.85
N GLU A 153 -0.89 -44.65 27.39
CA GLU A 153 0.46 -44.65 27.97
C GLU A 153 1.18 -43.32 27.75
N LEU A 154 1.08 -42.78 26.53
CA LEU A 154 1.61 -41.46 26.19
C LEU A 154 0.94 -40.37 27.04
N THR A 155 -0.39 -40.40 27.16
CA THR A 155 -1.15 -39.44 27.97
C THR A 155 -0.68 -39.45 29.43
N LYS A 156 -0.40 -40.63 30.00
CA LYS A 156 0.14 -40.74 31.36
C LYS A 156 1.53 -40.14 31.49
N ILE A 157 2.45 -40.46 30.57
CA ILE A 157 3.83 -39.91 30.57
C ILE A 157 3.78 -38.38 30.54
N TYR A 158 2.96 -37.81 29.66
CA TYR A 158 2.86 -36.37 29.54
C TYR A 158 2.12 -35.69 30.69
N THR A 159 1.17 -36.39 31.31
CA THR A 159 0.52 -35.89 32.54
C THR A 159 1.54 -35.81 33.68
N ASP A 160 2.37 -36.85 33.85
CA ASP A 160 3.45 -36.87 34.85
C ASP A 160 4.48 -35.76 34.55
N LEU A 161 4.82 -35.55 33.27
CA LEU A 161 5.71 -34.49 32.84
C LEU A 161 5.12 -33.11 33.18
N TYR A 162 3.87 -32.84 32.77
CA TYR A 162 3.21 -31.57 33.06
C TYR A 162 3.12 -31.31 34.56
N ASN A 163 2.76 -32.32 35.36
CA ASN A 163 2.69 -32.18 36.82
C ASN A 163 4.05 -31.81 37.43
N HIS A 164 5.12 -32.46 36.97
CA HIS A 164 6.48 -32.18 37.43
C HIS A 164 6.91 -30.74 37.14
N PHE A 165 6.58 -30.22 35.94
CA PHE A 165 7.00 -28.89 35.49
C PHE A 165 5.91 -27.81 35.64
N SER A 166 4.82 -28.10 36.34
CA SER A 166 3.66 -27.18 36.45
C SER A 166 3.99 -25.88 37.17
N HIS A 167 5.08 -25.80 37.94
CA HIS A 167 5.59 -24.57 38.56
C HIS A 167 6.31 -23.65 37.57
N LEU A 168 6.80 -24.17 36.43
CA LEU A 168 7.48 -23.39 35.40
C LEU A 168 6.60 -23.11 34.18
N ILE A 169 5.56 -23.90 33.95
CA ILE A 169 4.82 -23.91 32.69
C ILE A 169 3.39 -23.37 32.87
N THR A 170 3.03 -22.37 32.08
CA THR A 170 1.65 -21.86 32.03
C THR A 170 0.77 -22.70 31.10
N SER A 171 1.34 -23.18 30.00
CA SER A 171 0.63 -23.85 28.92
C SER A 171 1.49 -24.97 28.31
N PHE A 172 0.93 -26.17 28.18
CA PHE A 172 1.66 -27.34 27.68
C PHE A 172 0.83 -28.06 26.63
N TYR A 173 1.40 -28.19 25.43
CA TYR A 173 0.75 -28.78 24.27
C TYR A 173 1.55 -29.97 23.75
N ILE A 174 0.81 -30.98 23.28
CA ILE A 174 1.35 -32.05 22.47
C ILE A 174 0.52 -32.09 21.20
N ILE A 175 1.21 -32.03 20.07
CA ILE A 175 0.62 -32.04 18.74
C ILE A 175 1.12 -33.28 18.04
N ASP A 176 0.21 -34.19 17.70
CA ASP A 176 0.55 -35.37 16.91
C ASP A 176 0.62 -35.06 15.41
N LYS A 177 1.03 -36.06 14.62
CA LYS A 177 1.16 -35.94 13.15
C LYS A 177 -0.17 -35.66 12.42
N ASP A 178 -1.30 -35.90 13.07
CA ASP A 178 -2.65 -35.71 12.54
C ASP A 178 -3.28 -34.40 13.10
N ASP A 179 -2.45 -33.50 13.65
CA ASP A 179 -2.83 -32.23 14.30
C ASP A 179 -3.78 -32.38 15.50
N LYS A 180 -3.84 -33.57 16.13
CA LYS A 180 -4.58 -33.71 17.39
C LYS A 180 -3.79 -33.10 18.53
N ILE A 181 -4.50 -32.33 19.34
CA ILE A 181 -3.92 -31.54 20.41
C ILE A 181 -4.32 -32.12 21.76
N ILE A 182 -3.32 -32.46 22.58
CA ILE A 182 -3.49 -32.63 24.03
C ILE A 182 -2.97 -31.37 24.70
N GLN A 183 -3.80 -30.75 25.55
CA GLN A 183 -3.48 -29.50 26.22
C GLN A 183 -3.58 -29.65 27.74
N PHE A 184 -2.59 -29.12 28.44
CA PHE A 184 -2.60 -28.91 29.89
C PHE A 184 -2.35 -27.43 30.21
N GLY A 185 -2.85 -26.99 31.37
CA GLY A 185 -2.75 -25.57 31.76
C GLY A 185 -3.63 -24.65 30.92
N LYS A 186 -3.25 -23.38 30.81
CA LYS A 186 -4.02 -22.37 30.06
C LYS A 186 -3.92 -22.62 28.55
N PRO A 187 -4.98 -22.29 27.77
CA PRO A 187 -4.96 -22.43 26.30
C PRO A 187 -4.20 -21.32 25.57
N TYR A 188 -3.34 -20.57 26.28
CA TYR A 188 -2.52 -19.48 25.75
C TYR A 188 -1.49 -19.07 26.80
N ILE A 189 -0.49 -18.31 26.36
CA ILE A 189 0.33 -17.45 27.23
C ILE A 189 -0.02 -15.99 26.98
N SER A 190 0.24 -15.14 27.97
CA SER A 190 0.08 -13.70 27.83
C SER A 190 1.43 -13.02 27.58
N GLU A 191 1.47 -12.03 26.71
CA GLU A 191 2.60 -11.10 26.57
C GLU A 191 2.08 -9.66 26.62
N LYS A 192 2.93 -8.74 27.05
CA LYS A 192 2.63 -7.31 27.09
C LYS A 192 3.60 -6.56 26.17
N LEU A 193 3.07 -5.72 25.30
CA LEU A 193 3.87 -4.78 24.50
C LEU A 193 3.67 -3.36 25.03
N TYR A 194 4.74 -2.57 25.02
CA TYR A 194 4.75 -1.21 25.55
C TYR A 194 4.90 -0.18 24.43
N ASP A 195 4.02 0.81 24.45
CA ASP A 195 4.10 1.99 23.61
C ASP A 195 5.09 2.99 24.17
N LEU A 196 6.26 3.05 23.56
CA LEU A 196 7.35 3.94 23.97
C LEU A 196 7.03 5.41 23.69
N THR A 197 5.98 5.71 22.91
CA THR A 197 5.60 7.10 22.61
C THR A 197 4.76 7.75 23.72
N ASN A 198 4.02 6.98 24.51
CA ASN A 198 3.09 7.50 25.52
C ASN A 198 2.99 6.64 26.81
N GLY A 199 3.74 5.55 26.90
CA GLY A 199 3.78 4.66 28.07
C GLY A 199 2.60 3.67 28.19
N SER A 200 1.68 3.63 27.22
CA SER A 200 0.58 2.67 27.21
C SER A 200 1.10 1.24 27.08
N ALA A 201 0.29 0.27 27.52
CA ALA A 201 0.59 -1.14 27.39
C ALA A 201 -0.56 -1.88 26.72
N PHE A 202 -0.21 -2.88 25.92
CA PHE A 202 -1.14 -3.74 25.20
C PHE A 202 -0.91 -5.19 25.59
N ASP A 203 -1.98 -5.88 26.01
CA ASP A 203 -1.95 -7.28 26.41
C ASP A 203 -2.36 -8.18 25.25
N PHE A 204 -1.57 -9.21 24.96
CA PHE A 204 -1.83 -10.17 23.89
C PHE A 204 -1.85 -11.58 24.42
N LYS A 205 -2.87 -12.35 24.04
CA LYS A 205 -2.89 -13.80 24.19
C LYS A 205 -2.25 -14.44 22.96
N ILE A 206 -1.30 -15.32 23.22
CA ILE A 206 -0.54 -16.04 22.22
C ILE A 206 -0.87 -17.53 22.36
N THR A 207 -1.45 -18.11 21.32
CA THR A 207 -1.78 -19.53 21.21
C THR A 207 -0.66 -20.32 20.52
N GLU A 208 -0.79 -21.64 20.50
CA GLU A 208 0.23 -22.59 20.05
C GLU A 208 0.64 -22.40 18.58
N LEU A 209 -0.32 -22.12 17.69
CA LEU A 209 -0.08 -21.90 16.26
C LEU A 209 0.13 -20.43 15.89
N SER A 210 -0.24 -19.49 16.74
CA SER A 210 -0.18 -18.06 16.42
C SER A 210 1.25 -17.56 16.18
N PHE A 211 1.41 -16.72 15.16
CA PHE A 211 2.65 -15.95 14.97
C PHE A 211 2.70 -14.79 15.97
N PHE A 212 3.88 -14.53 16.51
CA PHE A 212 4.18 -13.38 17.34
C PHE A 212 5.66 -13.04 17.15
N GLN A 213 6.00 -11.76 17.18
CA GLN A 213 7.38 -11.32 16.95
C GLN A 213 8.33 -11.91 17.99
N THR A 214 9.47 -12.44 17.53
CA THR A 214 10.30 -13.30 18.39
C THR A 214 11.21 -12.57 19.37
N ASN A 215 11.24 -11.24 19.31
CA ASN A 215 12.05 -10.36 20.15
C ASN A 215 11.17 -9.23 20.67
N THR A 216 10.67 -9.39 21.91
CA THR A 216 9.70 -8.46 22.53
C THR A 216 10.28 -7.04 22.66
N PHE A 217 11.57 -6.91 22.98
CA PHE A 217 12.25 -5.61 23.09
C PHE A 217 12.22 -4.85 21.77
N MET A 218 12.68 -5.50 20.69
CA MET A 218 12.71 -4.86 19.37
C MET A 218 11.30 -4.62 18.80
N THR A 219 10.33 -5.46 19.17
CA THR A 219 8.92 -5.28 18.79
C THR A 219 8.34 -3.98 19.37
N ASN A 220 8.63 -3.66 20.63
CA ASN A 220 8.20 -2.40 21.24
C ASN A 220 8.77 -1.19 20.49
N ILE A 221 10.05 -1.25 20.08
CA ILE A 221 10.69 -0.19 19.29
C ILE A 221 10.02 -0.06 17.92
N MET A 222 9.91 -1.17 17.18
CA MET A 222 9.33 -1.19 15.84
C MET A 222 7.88 -0.71 15.83
N TYR A 223 7.04 -1.20 16.73
CA TYR A 223 5.63 -0.83 16.76
C TYR A 223 5.44 0.64 17.20
N SER A 224 6.23 1.11 18.17
CA SER A 224 6.25 2.53 18.56
C SER A 224 6.69 3.42 17.40
N ARG A 225 7.69 2.99 16.62
CA ARG A 225 8.17 3.71 15.44
C ARG A 225 7.13 3.76 14.34
N ILE A 226 6.48 2.64 14.02
CA ILE A 226 5.37 2.56 13.07
C ILE A 226 4.23 3.50 13.50
N LYS A 227 3.83 3.45 14.77
CA LYS A 227 2.78 4.32 15.32
C LYS A 227 3.16 5.81 15.24
N SER A 228 4.40 6.15 15.59
CA SER A 228 4.91 7.52 15.50
C SER A 228 4.96 8.03 14.06
N LEU A 229 5.34 7.18 13.11
CA LEU A 229 5.33 7.50 11.68
C LEU A 229 3.90 7.72 11.20
N MET A 230 3.00 6.81 11.54
CA MET A 230 1.60 6.93 11.19
C MET A 230 0.99 8.21 11.75
N SER A 231 1.26 8.56 13.01
CA SER A 231 0.71 9.77 13.65
C SER A 231 1.15 11.08 12.99
N LYS A 232 2.26 11.09 12.22
CA LYS A 232 2.67 12.28 11.46
C LYS A 232 1.75 12.57 10.27
N TYR A 233 1.12 11.52 9.74
CA TYR A 233 0.37 11.58 8.49
C TYR A 233 -1.12 11.30 8.69
N SER A 234 -1.50 10.71 9.83
CA SER A 234 -2.87 10.33 10.13
C SER A 234 -3.68 11.45 10.79
N THR A 235 -4.98 11.41 10.57
CA THR A 235 -6.00 12.16 11.31
C THR A 235 -6.93 11.19 12.04
N ASP A 236 -7.63 11.66 13.08
CA ASP A 236 -8.60 10.85 13.84
C ASP A 236 -9.76 10.30 12.98
N SER A 237 -9.90 10.77 11.73
CA SER A 237 -10.93 10.34 10.78
C SER A 237 -10.51 9.17 9.88
N ASP A 238 -9.26 8.74 9.97
CA ASP A 238 -8.66 7.83 8.99
C ASP A 238 -9.04 6.36 9.21
N ILE A 239 -8.92 5.58 8.14
CA ILE A 239 -9.14 4.13 8.15
C ILE A 239 -7.81 3.43 7.91
N LEU A 240 -7.46 2.52 8.82
CA LEU A 240 -6.29 1.66 8.69
C LEU A 240 -6.70 0.28 8.17
N PHE A 241 -6.10 -0.15 7.07
CA PHE A 241 -6.13 -1.52 6.60
C PHE A 241 -4.86 -2.25 7.04
N ASP A 242 -5.00 -3.21 7.96
CA ASP A 242 -3.92 -4.10 8.41
C ASP A 242 -4.00 -5.39 7.58
N LEU A 243 -3.18 -5.46 6.52
CA LEU A 243 -3.18 -6.56 5.56
C LEU A 243 -2.18 -7.63 5.99
N CYS A 244 -2.58 -8.90 5.97
CA CYS A 244 -1.85 -10.00 6.61
C CYS A 244 -1.72 -9.77 8.13
N CYS A 245 -2.82 -9.36 8.77
CA CYS A 245 -2.79 -8.85 10.14
C CYS A 245 -2.40 -9.91 11.19
N GLY A 246 -2.40 -11.20 10.85
CA GLY A 246 -2.20 -12.29 11.80
C GLY A 246 -3.14 -12.16 12.99
N THR A 247 -2.60 -12.15 14.20
CA THR A 247 -3.37 -11.96 15.45
C THR A 247 -3.68 -10.48 15.76
N GLY A 248 -3.64 -9.61 14.75
CA GLY A 248 -4.02 -8.20 14.81
C GLY A 248 -3.06 -7.29 15.57
N THR A 249 -1.81 -7.72 15.79
CA THR A 249 -0.94 -7.04 16.76
C THR A 249 -0.64 -5.59 16.40
N ILE A 250 -0.30 -5.30 15.14
CA ILE A 250 0.02 -3.93 14.68
C ILE A 250 -1.25 -3.08 14.62
N GLY A 251 -2.33 -3.59 14.03
CA GLY A 251 -3.62 -2.90 13.94
C GLY A 251 -4.19 -2.51 15.31
N ILE A 252 -4.16 -3.43 16.30
CA ILE A 252 -4.57 -3.16 17.70
C ILE A 252 -3.69 -2.06 18.29
N TYR A 253 -2.37 -2.14 18.11
CA TYR A 253 -1.42 -1.18 18.65
C TYR A 253 -1.62 0.25 18.11
N CYS A 254 -1.98 0.36 16.83
CA CYS A 254 -2.21 1.62 16.12
C CYS A 254 -3.66 2.12 16.21
N ALA A 255 -4.58 1.35 16.81
CA ALA A 255 -6.02 1.62 16.75
C ALA A 255 -6.43 2.98 17.33
N SER A 256 -5.65 3.53 18.26
CA SER A 256 -5.92 4.85 18.85
C SER A 256 -5.74 6.02 17.87
N LEU A 257 -5.07 5.82 16.73
CA LEU A 257 -4.82 6.86 15.73
C LEU A 257 -5.91 6.96 14.66
N CYS A 258 -6.85 6.03 14.65
CA CYS A 258 -7.76 5.83 13.52
C CYS A 258 -9.22 5.84 13.96
N LYS A 259 -10.11 6.27 13.06
CA LYS A 259 -11.54 6.06 13.22
C LYS A 259 -11.89 4.58 13.24
N LYS A 260 -11.24 3.78 12.40
CA LYS A 260 -11.44 2.33 12.31
C LYS A 260 -10.20 1.61 11.80
N VAL A 261 -9.98 0.40 12.30
CA VAL A 261 -8.98 -0.54 11.82
C VAL A 261 -9.69 -1.75 11.22
N ILE A 262 -9.31 -2.13 10.00
CA ILE A 262 -9.80 -3.33 9.30
C ILE A 262 -8.61 -4.27 9.11
N GLY A 263 -8.54 -5.33 9.90
CA GLY A 263 -7.54 -6.38 9.76
C GLY A 263 -8.02 -7.51 8.86
N ILE A 264 -7.19 -7.96 7.92
CA ILE A 264 -7.54 -9.03 6.97
C ILE A 264 -6.44 -10.08 6.98
N ASP A 265 -6.84 -11.32 7.20
CA ASP A 265 -5.95 -12.49 7.14
C ASP A 265 -6.73 -13.71 6.64
N ILE A 266 -6.04 -14.64 5.99
CA ILE A 266 -6.66 -15.88 5.49
C ILE A 266 -6.82 -16.92 6.61
N CYS A 267 -6.09 -16.78 7.71
CA CYS A 267 -6.01 -17.75 8.78
C CYS A 267 -7.10 -17.51 9.84
N ILE A 268 -8.09 -18.41 9.89
CA ILE A 268 -9.24 -18.31 10.82
C ILE A 268 -8.83 -18.29 12.30
N SER A 269 -7.81 -19.06 12.69
CA SER A 269 -7.31 -19.08 14.06
C SER A 269 -6.66 -17.74 14.42
N SER A 270 -5.87 -17.16 13.52
CA SER A 270 -5.26 -15.85 13.69
C SER A 270 -6.32 -14.75 13.86
N ILE A 271 -7.38 -14.75 13.05
CA ILE A 271 -8.50 -13.81 13.16
C ILE A 271 -9.28 -13.99 14.47
N SER A 272 -9.51 -15.24 14.89
CA SER A 272 -10.13 -15.52 16.19
C SER A 272 -9.33 -14.91 17.34
N ASP A 273 -8.00 -15.04 17.28
CA ASP A 273 -7.11 -14.47 18.30
C ASP A 273 -7.02 -12.94 18.21
N ALA A 274 -7.05 -12.35 17.01
CA ALA A 274 -7.14 -10.91 16.81
C ALA A 274 -8.38 -10.29 17.48
N ILE A 275 -9.55 -10.92 17.31
CA ILE A 275 -10.80 -10.48 17.94
C ILE A 275 -10.68 -10.57 19.47
N LYS A 276 -10.13 -11.65 20.01
CA LYS A 276 -9.92 -11.81 21.46
C LYS A 276 -8.94 -10.76 21.99
N ASN A 277 -7.87 -10.46 21.26
CA ASN A 277 -6.85 -9.49 21.65
C ASN A 277 -7.38 -8.05 21.60
N ALA A 278 -8.17 -7.68 20.59
CA ALA A 278 -8.82 -6.37 20.57
C ALA A 278 -9.78 -6.20 21.75
N LYS A 279 -10.58 -7.23 22.06
CA LYS A 279 -11.46 -7.23 23.23
C LYS A 279 -10.68 -7.13 24.54
N LEU A 280 -9.56 -7.85 24.66
CA LEU A 280 -8.68 -7.83 25.83
C LEU A 280 -8.16 -6.41 26.12
N ASN A 281 -7.84 -5.66 25.08
CA ASN A 281 -7.36 -4.29 25.17
C ASN A 281 -8.48 -3.23 25.17
N ASN A 282 -9.75 -3.64 25.30
CA ASN A 282 -10.92 -2.75 25.22
C ASN A 282 -10.99 -1.90 23.93
N ILE A 283 -10.41 -2.39 22.83
CA ILE A 283 -10.40 -1.71 21.54
C ILE A 283 -11.65 -2.10 20.76
N LYS A 284 -12.50 -1.10 20.48
CA LYS A 284 -13.84 -1.29 19.88
C LYS A 284 -13.90 -0.89 18.41
N ASN A 285 -12.89 -0.20 17.90
CA ASN A 285 -12.83 0.29 16.52
C ASN A 285 -12.03 -0.64 15.59
N CYS A 286 -11.73 -1.87 16.01
CA CYS A 286 -11.14 -2.90 15.16
C CYS A 286 -12.22 -3.86 14.62
N GLU A 287 -12.13 -4.18 13.33
CA GLU A 287 -12.88 -5.25 12.67
C GLU A 287 -11.89 -6.19 11.99
N PHE A 288 -12.05 -7.50 12.18
CA PHE A 288 -11.16 -8.51 11.61
C PHE A 288 -11.93 -9.44 10.68
N ILE A 289 -11.40 -9.64 9.48
CA ILE A 289 -12.04 -10.37 8.39
C ILE A 289 -11.18 -11.58 8.01
N CYS A 290 -11.74 -12.78 8.13
CA CYS A 290 -11.12 -14.00 7.64
C CYS A 290 -11.44 -14.20 6.16
N ASN A 291 -10.58 -13.72 5.27
CA ASN A 291 -10.73 -13.92 3.83
C ASN A 291 -9.40 -13.70 3.10
N LYS A 292 -9.33 -14.11 1.84
CA LYS A 292 -8.29 -13.62 0.93
C LYS A 292 -8.47 -12.13 0.75
N ILE A 293 -7.38 -11.39 0.78
CA ILE A 293 -7.42 -9.93 0.69
C ILE A 293 -7.98 -9.51 -0.67
N GLU A 294 -7.59 -10.21 -1.73
CA GLU A 294 -8.03 -9.98 -3.10
C GLU A 294 -9.56 -10.07 -3.28
N ASP A 295 -10.25 -10.84 -2.44
CA ASP A 295 -11.69 -11.06 -2.56
C ASP A 295 -12.52 -9.97 -1.88
N VAL A 296 -11.93 -9.19 -0.97
CA VAL A 296 -12.67 -8.23 -0.12
C VAL A 296 -12.18 -6.79 -0.22
N PHE A 297 -10.93 -6.57 -0.62
CA PHE A 297 -10.27 -5.28 -0.44
C PHE A 297 -10.91 -4.15 -1.24
N ASP A 298 -11.23 -4.38 -2.53
CA ASP A 298 -11.85 -3.36 -3.38
C ASP A 298 -13.20 -2.87 -2.84
N LYS A 299 -14.05 -3.81 -2.37
CA LYS A 299 -15.35 -3.48 -1.77
C LYS A 299 -15.18 -2.66 -0.49
N LEU A 300 -14.19 -2.99 0.33
CA LEU A 300 -13.87 -2.23 1.54
C LEU A 300 -13.38 -0.82 1.19
N LEU A 301 -12.52 -0.68 0.18
CA LEU A 301 -12.04 0.61 -0.31
C LEU A 301 -13.18 1.53 -0.80
N GLU A 302 -14.24 0.96 -1.39
CA GLU A 302 -15.44 1.71 -1.78
C GLU A 302 -16.31 2.10 -0.58
N THR A 303 -16.49 1.17 0.36
CA THR A 303 -17.31 1.37 1.57
C THR A 303 -16.84 2.55 2.41
N TYR A 304 -15.53 2.80 2.44
CA TYR A 304 -14.93 3.84 3.29
C TYR A 304 -14.55 5.14 2.54
N LYS A 305 -15.06 5.38 1.33
CA LYS A 305 -14.92 6.70 0.68
C LYS A 305 -15.82 7.75 1.37
N PRO A 306 -15.36 9.00 1.59
CA PRO A 306 -14.13 9.62 1.10
C PRO A 306 -12.97 9.68 2.12
N LEU A 307 -12.93 8.82 3.14
CA LEU A 307 -11.93 8.92 4.22
C LEU A 307 -10.50 8.69 3.70
N ASN A 308 -9.52 9.32 4.34
CA ASN A 308 -8.11 9.00 4.13
C ASN A 308 -7.85 7.56 4.60
N LYS A 309 -6.98 6.87 3.87
CA LYS A 309 -6.74 5.44 4.06
C LYS A 309 -5.25 5.15 4.19
N PHE A 310 -4.92 4.37 5.20
CA PHE A 310 -3.60 3.83 5.46
C PHE A 310 -3.62 2.33 5.21
N ILE A 311 -2.51 1.82 4.70
CA ILE A 311 -2.26 0.39 4.64
C ILE A 311 -1.05 0.10 5.53
N ILE A 312 -1.13 -0.92 6.36
CA ILE A 312 0.03 -1.60 6.94
C ILE A 312 0.03 -3.01 6.34
N VAL A 313 1.21 -3.50 5.96
CA VAL A 313 1.36 -4.87 5.49
C VAL A 313 2.65 -5.48 6.05
N ASP A 314 2.52 -6.66 6.65
CA ASP A 314 3.60 -7.48 7.19
C ASP A 314 3.50 -8.89 6.57
N PRO A 315 3.96 -9.07 5.31
CA PRO A 315 3.78 -10.31 4.57
C PRO A 315 4.80 -11.38 4.99
N PRO A 316 4.57 -12.66 4.63
CA PRO A 316 5.55 -13.70 4.84
C PRO A 316 6.86 -13.43 4.08
N ARG A 317 7.92 -14.19 4.38
CA ARG A 317 9.25 -14.08 3.75
C ARG A 317 9.27 -14.11 2.21
N SER A 318 8.24 -14.64 1.57
CA SER A 318 8.10 -14.69 0.12
C SER A 318 7.55 -13.37 -0.48
N GLY A 319 7.20 -12.39 0.36
CA GLY A 319 6.59 -11.12 0.00
C GLY A 319 5.09 -11.22 -0.27
N LEU A 320 4.56 -10.20 -0.94
CA LEU A 320 3.20 -10.16 -1.44
C LEU A 320 3.04 -11.11 -2.63
N HIS A 321 1.95 -11.87 -2.63
CA HIS A 321 1.62 -12.84 -3.67
C HIS A 321 0.48 -12.35 -4.57
N GLY A 322 0.34 -12.99 -5.73
CA GLY A 322 -0.79 -12.78 -6.62
C GLY A 322 -0.91 -11.33 -7.10
N ASN A 323 -2.13 -10.77 -6.99
CA ASN A 323 -2.44 -9.41 -7.44
C ASN A 323 -2.31 -8.37 -6.32
N MET A 324 -1.73 -8.72 -5.17
CA MET A 324 -1.69 -7.85 -3.99
C MET A 324 -0.96 -6.52 -4.23
N THR A 325 0.20 -6.53 -4.89
CA THR A 325 0.93 -5.30 -5.24
C THR A 325 0.10 -4.41 -6.16
N LYS A 326 -0.59 -5.00 -7.14
CA LYS A 326 -1.49 -4.27 -8.03
C LYS A 326 -2.66 -3.64 -7.28
N LEU A 327 -3.32 -4.38 -6.40
CA LEU A 327 -4.42 -3.89 -5.57
C LEU A 327 -3.98 -2.73 -4.68
N ILE A 328 -2.83 -2.86 -4.00
CA ILE A 328 -2.27 -1.77 -3.18
C ILE A 328 -1.93 -0.55 -4.06
N ASN A 329 -1.31 -0.77 -5.22
CA ASN A 329 -0.97 0.28 -6.19
C ASN A 329 -2.20 1.06 -6.70
N GLU A 330 -3.34 0.37 -6.85
CA GLU A 330 -4.61 0.92 -7.38
C GLU A 330 -5.55 1.42 -6.27
N SER A 331 -5.31 1.07 -5.01
CA SER A 331 -6.18 1.36 -3.85
C SER A 331 -6.47 2.85 -3.58
N LYS A 332 -5.62 3.72 -4.13
CA LYS A 332 -5.57 5.17 -3.86
C LYS A 332 -5.43 5.51 -2.38
N CYS A 333 -4.88 4.61 -1.56
CA CYS A 333 -4.49 4.93 -0.19
C CYS A 333 -3.35 5.95 -0.19
N ASN A 334 -3.32 6.83 0.80
CA ASN A 334 -2.34 7.92 0.85
C ASN A 334 -0.96 7.38 1.23
N TYR A 335 -0.93 6.42 2.17
CA TYR A 335 0.29 5.84 2.70
C TYR A 335 0.19 4.33 2.83
N VAL A 336 1.33 3.67 2.63
CA VAL A 336 1.53 2.23 2.85
C VAL A 336 2.75 2.07 3.74
N ILE A 337 2.61 1.41 4.88
CA ILE A 337 3.73 0.98 5.71
C ILE A 337 3.97 -0.49 5.39
N TYR A 338 5.11 -0.78 4.79
CA TYR A 338 5.52 -2.15 4.45
C TYR A 338 6.58 -2.59 5.46
N VAL A 339 6.30 -3.66 6.21
CA VAL A 339 7.23 -4.32 7.14
C VAL A 339 7.75 -5.60 6.50
N SER A 340 9.04 -5.92 6.62
CA SER A 340 9.58 -7.16 6.05
C SER A 340 10.89 -7.62 6.67
N CYS A 341 10.98 -8.94 6.87
CA CYS A 341 12.20 -9.65 7.17
C CYS A 341 12.98 -10.12 5.93
N ASN A 342 12.46 -9.88 4.71
CA ASN A 342 13.12 -10.19 3.44
C ASN A 342 13.12 -8.98 2.50
N GLN A 343 14.27 -8.32 2.43
CA GLN A 343 14.42 -7.05 1.73
C GLN A 343 14.37 -7.21 0.21
N GLU A 344 14.81 -8.34 -0.35
CA GLU A 344 14.76 -8.57 -1.79
C GLU A 344 13.32 -8.64 -2.28
N THR A 345 12.47 -9.39 -1.57
CA THR A 345 11.04 -9.49 -1.90
C THR A 345 10.31 -8.17 -1.68
N MET A 346 10.66 -7.44 -0.61
CA MET A 346 10.11 -6.10 -0.37
C MET A 346 10.45 -5.13 -1.50
N MET A 347 11.71 -5.09 -1.94
CA MET A 347 12.14 -4.21 -3.05
C MET A 347 11.48 -4.59 -4.38
N ARG A 348 11.35 -5.89 -4.66
CA ARG A 348 10.55 -6.39 -5.79
C ARG A 348 9.12 -5.87 -5.70
N ASP A 349 8.47 -6.03 -4.56
CA ASP A 349 7.06 -5.65 -4.41
C ASP A 349 6.85 -4.13 -4.52
N ILE A 350 7.72 -3.33 -3.89
CA ILE A 350 7.71 -1.86 -4.01
C ILE A 350 7.90 -1.43 -5.47
N SER A 351 8.77 -2.09 -6.23
CA SER A 351 8.96 -1.78 -7.65
C SER A 351 7.70 -2.01 -8.51
N LEU A 352 6.79 -2.87 -8.06
CA LEU A 352 5.50 -3.14 -8.69
C LEU A 352 4.39 -2.17 -8.25
N MET A 353 4.71 -1.19 -7.38
CA MET A 353 3.81 -0.16 -6.89
C MET A 353 4.26 1.25 -7.33
N PRO A 354 4.34 1.54 -8.64
CA PRO A 354 4.91 2.78 -9.17
C PRO A 354 4.12 4.05 -8.83
N ASN A 355 2.90 3.94 -8.29
CA ASN A 355 2.16 5.09 -7.78
C ASN A 355 2.60 5.48 -6.35
N TYR A 356 3.61 4.83 -5.79
CA TYR A 356 4.14 5.13 -4.47
C TYR A 356 5.65 5.37 -4.53
N LYS A 357 6.15 6.23 -3.64
CA LYS A 357 7.58 6.47 -3.42
C LYS A 357 7.90 6.23 -1.94
N ILE A 358 9.11 5.75 -1.65
CA ILE A 358 9.55 5.59 -0.26
C ILE A 358 9.90 6.97 0.31
N ILE A 359 9.37 7.31 1.48
CA ILE A 359 9.64 8.58 2.18
C ILE A 359 10.28 8.40 3.56
N ASP A 360 10.24 7.19 4.15
CA ASP A 360 10.93 6.87 5.40
C ASP A 360 11.32 5.38 5.39
N LYS A 361 12.42 5.04 6.07
CA LYS A 361 13.06 3.72 6.11
C LYS A 361 13.69 3.50 7.47
N ASP A 362 13.35 2.37 8.09
CA ASP A 362 13.89 1.96 9.38
C ASP A 362 14.38 0.50 9.31
N MET A 363 15.55 0.25 9.87
CA MET A 363 16.16 -1.07 10.04
C MET A 363 16.13 -1.45 11.51
N TYR A 364 15.64 -2.65 11.82
CA TYR A 364 15.56 -3.18 13.18
C TYR A 364 16.37 -4.47 13.28
N ASP A 365 17.28 -4.54 14.24
CA ASP A 365 17.96 -5.80 14.55
C ASP A 365 17.06 -6.72 15.39
N MET A 366 16.05 -7.29 14.74
CA MET A 366 15.14 -8.26 15.34
C MET A 366 15.86 -9.59 15.68
N TYR A 367 16.96 -9.89 14.99
CA TYR A 367 17.68 -11.17 15.07
C TYR A 367 19.22 -11.01 15.21
N PRO A 368 19.72 -10.56 16.37
CA PRO A 368 21.16 -10.50 16.67
C PRO A 368 21.88 -11.83 16.39
N PHE A 369 23.16 -11.73 16.02
CA PHE A 369 24.05 -12.82 15.57
C PHE A 369 23.55 -13.71 14.41
N THR A 370 22.51 -13.29 13.68
CA THR A 370 22.10 -13.86 12.40
C THR A 370 22.30 -12.87 11.25
N ASP A 371 22.11 -13.30 10.00
CA ASP A 371 22.13 -12.41 8.83
C ASP A 371 20.79 -11.69 8.61
N HIS A 372 19.72 -12.12 9.28
CA HIS A 372 18.38 -11.58 9.09
C HIS A 372 18.23 -10.21 9.74
N VAL A 373 17.49 -9.33 9.07
CA VAL A 373 17.14 -8.00 9.56
C VAL A 373 15.68 -7.73 9.24
N GLU A 374 15.00 -6.98 10.10
CA GLU A 374 13.65 -6.49 9.83
C GLU A 374 13.76 -5.06 9.29
N VAL A 375 12.98 -4.72 8.28
CA VAL A 375 12.95 -3.37 7.70
C VAL A 375 11.50 -2.90 7.59
N SER A 376 11.24 -1.64 7.91
CA SER A 376 9.97 -0.99 7.58
C SER A 376 10.19 0.20 6.64
N CYS A 377 9.36 0.32 5.62
CA CYS A 377 9.33 1.48 4.73
C CYS A 377 7.96 2.17 4.82
N VAL A 378 7.96 3.50 4.84
CA VAL A 378 6.75 4.30 4.59
C VAL A 378 6.75 4.70 3.13
N LEU A 379 5.70 4.31 2.43
CA LEU A 379 5.46 4.67 1.04
C LEU A 379 4.38 5.74 1.00
N GLU A 380 4.68 6.88 0.38
CA GLU A 380 3.72 7.93 0.11
C GLU A 380 3.22 7.78 -1.32
N ARG A 381 1.90 7.91 -1.51
CA ARG A 381 1.32 7.92 -2.84
C ARG A 381 1.83 9.12 -3.61
N ILE A 382 2.43 8.87 -4.75
CA ILE A 382 2.74 9.89 -5.73
C ILE A 382 1.39 10.37 -6.25
N GLU A 383 1.00 11.57 -5.85
CA GLU A 383 0.07 12.35 -6.66
C GLU A 383 0.77 12.53 -8.01
N LYS A 384 0.38 11.71 -9.00
CA LYS A 384 0.50 12.19 -10.37
C LYS A 384 -0.26 13.50 -10.32
N GLU A 385 0.43 14.62 -10.51
CA GLU A 385 -0.23 15.88 -10.82
C GLU A 385 -1.37 15.49 -11.76
N GLU A 386 -2.63 15.66 -11.32
CA GLU A 386 -3.65 15.90 -12.30
C GLU A 386 -3.12 17.13 -13.00
N THR A 387 -2.46 16.94 -14.16
CA THR A 387 -1.95 18.01 -15.01
C THR A 387 -3.00 19.09 -14.92
N ILE A 388 -2.67 20.24 -14.29
CA ILE A 388 -3.59 21.36 -14.16
C ILE A 388 -4.14 21.54 -15.55
N LYS A 389 -5.41 21.15 -15.74
CA LYS A 389 -5.98 21.13 -17.08
C LYS A 389 -5.95 22.58 -17.49
N PRO A 390 -5.23 22.96 -18.55
CA PRO A 390 -5.10 24.35 -18.92
C PRO A 390 -6.41 24.85 -19.59
N PHE A 391 -7.56 24.32 -19.18
CA PHE A 391 -8.89 24.67 -19.64
C PHE A 391 -9.92 24.49 -18.52
N GLU A 392 -10.98 25.28 -18.57
CA GLU A 392 -12.07 25.33 -17.60
C GLU A 392 -13.41 25.38 -18.35
N TYR A 393 -14.38 24.55 -17.94
CA TYR A 393 -15.75 24.56 -18.45
C TYR A 393 -16.70 25.14 -17.40
N VAL A 394 -17.41 26.21 -17.76
CA VAL A 394 -18.34 26.94 -16.89
C VAL A 394 -19.75 26.84 -17.49
N PRO A 395 -20.61 25.96 -16.94
CA PRO A 395 -21.98 25.82 -17.43
C PRO A 395 -22.84 27.02 -17.04
N LYS A 396 -23.73 27.44 -17.94
CA LYS A 396 -24.80 28.43 -17.73
C LYS A 396 -24.31 29.75 -17.13
N LEU A 397 -23.18 30.28 -17.61
CA LEU A 397 -22.74 31.62 -17.20
C LEU A 397 -23.74 32.69 -17.68
N PHE A 398 -24.34 32.48 -18.85
CA PHE A 398 -25.41 33.33 -19.38
C PHE A 398 -26.75 32.62 -19.26
N SER A 399 -27.71 33.24 -18.55
CA SER A 399 -29.10 32.78 -18.49
C SER A 399 -29.92 33.23 -19.70
N ASP A 400 -29.52 34.34 -20.33
CA ASP A 400 -30.25 34.94 -21.43
C ASP A 400 -30.02 34.17 -22.73
N ASN A 401 -31.08 34.01 -23.53
CA ASN A 401 -30.95 33.47 -24.87
C ASN A 401 -30.63 34.60 -25.85
N LEU A 402 -29.34 34.84 -26.07
CA LEU A 402 -28.84 35.88 -26.96
C LEU A 402 -28.72 35.43 -28.42
N PHE A 403 -29.15 34.21 -28.75
CA PHE A 403 -28.94 33.62 -30.06
C PHE A 403 -29.55 34.44 -31.21
N ASP A 404 -30.82 34.82 -31.11
CA ASP A 404 -31.51 35.56 -32.17
C ASP A 404 -30.90 36.97 -32.36
N SER A 405 -30.57 37.66 -31.26
CA SER A 405 -29.87 38.96 -31.30
C SER A 405 -28.49 38.86 -31.96
N LEU A 406 -27.69 37.85 -31.61
CA LEU A 406 -26.39 37.62 -32.26
C LEU A 406 -26.55 37.30 -33.75
N ARG A 407 -27.51 36.46 -34.11
CA ARG A 407 -27.77 36.09 -35.51
C ARG A 407 -28.12 37.31 -36.35
N ASP A 408 -28.94 38.20 -35.82
CA ASP A 408 -29.50 39.32 -36.58
C ASP A 408 -28.59 40.56 -36.57
N GLU A 409 -27.80 40.78 -35.52
CA GLU A 409 -26.84 41.91 -35.43
C GLU A 409 -25.54 41.70 -36.20
N ILE A 410 -25.10 40.45 -36.37
CA ILE A 410 -23.79 40.14 -36.95
C ILE A 410 -23.87 40.12 -38.48
N ILE A 411 -22.93 40.82 -39.12
CA ILE A 411 -22.73 40.74 -40.57
C ILE A 411 -21.95 39.47 -40.89
N TRP A 412 -22.65 38.42 -41.33
CA TRP A 412 -22.08 37.12 -41.61
C TRP A 412 -21.34 37.08 -42.95
N LYS A 413 -20.18 36.42 -42.94
CA LYS A 413 -19.39 36.13 -44.15
C LYS A 413 -19.38 34.63 -44.43
N GLN A 414 -19.54 34.29 -45.70
CA GLN A 414 -19.33 32.93 -46.20
C GLN A 414 -17.88 32.80 -46.65
N ASP A 415 -17.13 31.94 -45.96
CA ASP A 415 -15.70 31.79 -46.16
C ASP A 415 -15.33 30.57 -47.03
N TYR A 416 -14.18 30.64 -47.71
CA TYR A 416 -13.65 29.61 -48.61
C TYR A 416 -12.16 29.38 -48.36
N PHE A 417 -11.71 28.12 -48.19
CA PHE A 417 -10.29 27.82 -48.01
C PHE A 417 -9.75 26.96 -49.15
N THR A 418 -8.48 27.12 -49.45
CA THR A 418 -7.80 26.32 -50.47
C THR A 418 -7.25 25.04 -49.84
N LYS A 419 -7.57 23.90 -50.45
CA LYS A 419 -6.97 22.61 -50.11
C LYS A 419 -6.11 22.16 -51.28
N ASN A 420 -4.81 22.01 -51.04
CA ASN A 420 -3.87 21.45 -52.00
C ASN A 420 -3.79 19.92 -51.79
N ASN A 421 -4.23 19.17 -52.80
CA ASN A 421 -4.12 17.72 -52.83
C ASN A 421 -3.30 17.34 -54.08
N ASN A 422 -2.07 16.85 -53.87
CA ASN A 422 -1.16 16.40 -54.94
C ASN A 422 -0.91 17.46 -56.02
N GLY A 423 -0.77 18.74 -55.64
CA GLY A 423 -0.50 19.85 -56.57
C GLY A 423 -1.75 20.46 -57.22
N ILE A 424 -2.94 19.91 -56.96
CA ILE A 424 -4.21 20.49 -57.39
C ILE A 424 -4.81 21.30 -56.24
N GLU A 425 -4.92 22.61 -56.43
CA GLU A 425 -5.61 23.51 -55.51
C GLU A 425 -7.12 23.44 -55.74
N THR A 426 -7.86 23.09 -54.70
CA THR A 426 -9.32 23.08 -54.71
C THR A 426 -9.85 24.09 -53.70
N ILE A 427 -10.75 24.97 -54.14
CA ILE A 427 -11.41 25.94 -53.26
C ILE A 427 -12.61 25.25 -52.61
N ILE A 428 -12.57 25.08 -51.30
CA ILE A 428 -13.61 24.43 -50.51
C ILE A 428 -14.39 25.49 -49.74
N ARG A 429 -15.71 25.49 -49.91
CA ARG A 429 -16.64 26.30 -49.12
C ARG A 429 -16.67 25.81 -47.67
N GLU A 430 -16.42 26.70 -46.70
CA GLU A 430 -16.67 26.38 -45.29
C GLU A 430 -18.17 26.28 -45.06
N ARG A 431 -18.62 25.28 -44.29
CA ARG A 431 -20.06 25.14 -44.07
C ARG A 431 -20.61 26.18 -43.09
N ARG A 432 -19.83 26.52 -42.07
CA ARG A 432 -20.16 27.56 -41.09
C ARG A 432 -19.99 28.95 -41.69
N LEU A 433 -20.79 29.89 -41.20
CA LEU A 433 -20.59 31.33 -41.43
C LEU A 433 -19.68 31.90 -40.36
N THR A 434 -18.92 32.93 -40.69
CA THR A 434 -17.95 33.55 -39.79
C THR A 434 -18.14 35.07 -39.73
N ALA A 435 -17.68 35.67 -38.65
CA ALA A 435 -17.47 37.11 -38.55
C ALA A 435 -16.28 37.37 -37.62
N PHE A 436 -15.60 38.50 -37.81
CA PHE A 436 -14.49 38.90 -36.98
C PHE A 436 -14.73 40.34 -36.48
N GLN A 437 -14.76 40.49 -35.16
CA GLN A 437 -14.94 41.79 -34.53
C GLN A 437 -13.75 42.12 -33.63
N SER A 438 -13.30 43.37 -33.65
CA SER A 438 -12.18 43.85 -32.83
C SER A 438 -12.31 45.34 -32.54
N ASN A 439 -11.74 45.77 -31.42
CA ASN A 439 -11.54 47.19 -31.08
C ASN A 439 -10.22 47.76 -31.64
N SER A 440 -9.47 46.98 -32.41
CA SER A 440 -8.20 47.39 -33.02
C SER A 440 -8.29 47.31 -34.54
N ASP A 441 -7.55 48.18 -35.24
CA ASP A 441 -7.42 48.15 -36.71
C ASP A 441 -6.52 46.97 -37.19
N LYS A 442 -6.24 45.99 -36.32
CA LYS A 442 -5.36 44.87 -36.63
C LYS A 442 -6.06 43.85 -37.52
N ILE A 443 -5.47 43.58 -38.69
CA ILE A 443 -5.91 42.54 -39.62
C ILE A 443 -5.31 41.20 -39.20
N ILE A 444 -6.14 40.16 -39.05
CA ILE A 444 -5.67 38.80 -38.78
C ILE A 444 -5.67 37.99 -40.07
N SER A 445 -4.61 37.22 -40.29
CA SER A 445 -4.58 36.20 -41.34
C SER A 445 -4.70 34.78 -40.78
N TYR A 446 -5.69 34.00 -41.22
CA TYR A 446 -5.83 32.57 -40.88
C TYR A 446 -6.10 31.72 -42.11
N SER A 447 -5.43 30.57 -42.24
CA SER A 447 -5.70 29.58 -43.30
C SER A 447 -5.70 30.20 -44.72
N GLY A 448 -4.82 31.17 -44.97
CA GLY A 448 -4.70 31.88 -46.25
C GLY A 448 -5.71 33.01 -46.48
N LYS A 449 -6.47 33.45 -45.46
CA LYS A 449 -7.47 34.53 -45.53
C LYS A 449 -7.09 35.70 -44.65
N THR A 450 -7.41 36.93 -45.07
CA THR A 450 -7.42 38.12 -44.22
C THR A 450 -8.82 38.39 -43.68
N MET A 451 -8.93 38.77 -42.40
CA MET A 451 -10.17 39.19 -41.76
C MET A 451 -10.05 40.66 -41.36
N ASP A 452 -10.82 41.52 -42.03
CA ASP A 452 -10.92 42.93 -41.67
C ASP A 452 -11.76 43.09 -40.39
N PRO A 453 -11.26 43.77 -39.36
CA PRO A 453 -11.99 43.94 -38.11
C PRO A 453 -13.20 44.85 -38.29
N ILE A 454 -14.36 44.39 -37.82
CA ILE A 454 -15.57 45.21 -37.65
C ILE A 454 -15.72 45.56 -36.17
N PRO A 455 -16.25 46.73 -35.78
CA PRO A 455 -16.52 47.04 -34.37
C PRO A 455 -17.46 46.01 -33.71
N PHE A 456 -17.32 45.81 -32.40
CA PHE A 456 -18.20 44.91 -31.65
C PHE A 456 -19.66 45.36 -31.75
N THR A 457 -20.58 44.43 -32.04
CA THR A 457 -22.01 44.72 -31.94
C THR A 457 -22.44 44.83 -30.48
N LYS A 458 -23.63 45.40 -30.21
CA LYS A 458 -24.14 45.61 -28.85
C LYS A 458 -24.18 44.30 -28.06
N THR A 459 -24.66 43.22 -28.68
CA THR A 459 -24.78 41.92 -28.01
C THR A 459 -23.41 41.27 -27.78
N VAL A 460 -22.46 41.40 -28.71
CA VAL A 460 -21.10 40.88 -28.52
C VAL A 460 -20.34 41.66 -27.44
N GLN A 461 -20.50 42.99 -27.39
CA GLN A 461 -19.92 43.83 -26.35
C GLN A 461 -20.50 43.51 -24.95
N TYR A 462 -21.79 43.20 -24.87
CA TYR A 462 -22.41 42.74 -23.61
C TYR A 462 -21.77 41.43 -23.12
N VAL A 463 -21.67 40.42 -23.99
CA VAL A 463 -21.04 39.14 -23.64
C VAL A 463 -19.59 39.35 -23.22
N LYS A 464 -18.84 40.18 -23.97
CA LYS A 464 -17.46 40.55 -23.68
C LYS A 464 -17.32 41.11 -22.25
N ASN A 465 -18.11 42.12 -21.89
CA ASN A 465 -18.00 42.74 -20.57
C ASN A 465 -18.22 41.74 -19.42
N ILE A 466 -19.16 40.79 -19.57
CA ILE A 466 -19.44 39.78 -18.55
C ILE A 466 -18.27 38.80 -18.39
N ILE A 467 -17.69 38.30 -19.49
CA ILE A 467 -16.54 37.40 -19.40
C ILE A 467 -15.29 38.13 -18.90
N GLU A 468 -15.08 39.40 -19.26
CA GLU A 468 -13.95 40.19 -18.78
C GLU A 468 -14.03 40.39 -17.27
N MET A 469 -15.23 40.72 -16.76
CA MET A 469 -15.48 40.85 -15.33
C MET A 469 -15.34 39.50 -14.59
N ARG A 470 -15.81 38.40 -15.18
CA ARG A 470 -15.75 37.06 -14.58
C ARG A 470 -14.33 36.53 -14.46
N PHE A 471 -13.50 36.75 -15.48
CA PHE A 471 -12.18 36.12 -15.58
C PHE A 471 -11.01 37.08 -15.38
N GLY A 472 -11.27 38.39 -15.22
CA GLY A 472 -10.24 39.41 -14.95
C GLY A 472 -9.29 39.63 -16.13
N ILE A 473 -9.78 39.48 -17.36
CA ILE A 473 -8.99 39.57 -18.59
C ILE A 473 -9.66 40.60 -19.50
N ILE A 474 -8.88 41.40 -20.23
CA ILE A 474 -9.39 42.32 -21.25
C ILE A 474 -9.09 41.74 -22.63
N PHE A 475 -10.14 41.50 -23.42
CA PHE A 475 -10.06 40.99 -24.79
C PHE A 475 -10.12 42.14 -25.80
N ASP A 476 -9.42 42.01 -26.93
CA ASP A 476 -9.42 43.02 -28.00
C ASP A 476 -10.11 42.53 -29.28
N SER A 477 -10.45 41.23 -29.35
CA SER A 477 -10.97 40.59 -30.54
C SER A 477 -11.93 39.43 -30.22
N CYS A 478 -12.82 39.13 -31.16
CA CYS A 478 -13.73 37.99 -31.11
C CYS A 478 -13.87 37.38 -32.51
N LEU A 479 -13.51 36.10 -32.64
CA LEU A 479 -13.83 35.29 -33.81
C LEU A 479 -15.18 34.60 -33.57
N ILE A 480 -16.12 34.86 -34.46
CA ILE A 480 -17.49 34.42 -34.33
C ILE A 480 -17.78 33.36 -35.40
N ASN A 481 -18.34 32.23 -34.98
CA ASN A 481 -18.71 31.13 -35.87
C ASN A 481 -20.18 30.80 -35.69
N TYR A 482 -20.93 30.76 -36.80
CA TYR A 482 -22.32 30.30 -36.83
C TYR A 482 -22.42 28.96 -37.55
N TYR A 483 -22.74 27.93 -36.76
CA TYR A 483 -23.05 26.58 -37.19
C TYR A 483 -24.56 26.51 -37.44
N GLN A 484 -24.97 26.50 -38.69
CA GLN A 484 -26.37 26.59 -39.11
C GLN A 484 -27.13 25.29 -38.82
N ASN A 485 -26.45 24.15 -38.86
CA ASN A 485 -27.02 22.83 -38.56
C ASN A 485 -26.00 21.91 -37.86
N GLN A 486 -26.45 20.69 -37.56
CA GLN A 486 -25.67 19.67 -36.86
C GLN A 486 -24.57 19.02 -37.73
N GLU A 487 -24.62 19.20 -39.05
CA GLU A 487 -23.56 18.72 -39.94
C GLU A 487 -22.37 19.68 -40.05
N ASP A 488 -22.54 20.96 -39.72
CA ASP A 488 -21.45 21.93 -39.68
C ASP A 488 -20.45 21.54 -38.59
N TYR A 489 -19.17 21.46 -38.91
CA TYR A 489 -18.16 20.92 -37.99
C TYR A 489 -16.90 21.78 -37.96
N MET A 490 -16.09 21.52 -36.94
CA MET A 490 -14.71 21.99 -36.83
C MET A 490 -13.83 20.79 -36.49
N LYS A 491 -12.83 20.50 -37.33
CA LYS A 491 -11.89 19.40 -37.06
C LYS A 491 -11.06 19.69 -35.82
N PHE A 492 -10.38 18.67 -35.31
CA PHE A 492 -9.35 18.85 -34.29
C PHE A 492 -8.34 19.90 -34.76
N HIS A 493 -8.23 20.97 -33.98
CA HIS A 493 -7.38 22.12 -34.23
C HIS A 493 -6.96 22.76 -32.91
N LYS A 494 -6.11 23.77 -33.02
CA LYS A 494 -5.76 24.72 -31.98
C LYS A 494 -6.02 26.14 -32.47
N ASP A 495 -6.19 27.04 -31.51
CA ASP A 495 -6.35 28.46 -31.75
C ASP A 495 -4.99 29.17 -31.52
N ASP A 496 -4.10 29.15 -32.50
CA ASP A 496 -2.77 29.79 -32.44
C ASP A 496 -2.63 31.07 -33.26
N VAL A 497 -3.72 31.53 -33.88
CA VAL A 497 -3.65 32.61 -34.86
C VAL A 497 -3.74 33.95 -34.18
N GLY A 498 -2.64 34.71 -34.24
CA GLY A 498 -2.56 36.07 -33.71
C GLY A 498 -2.52 36.15 -32.18
N VAL A 499 -2.29 35.05 -31.46
CA VAL A 499 -2.39 35.01 -29.99
C VAL A 499 -1.01 34.93 -29.31
N SER A 500 -0.90 35.42 -28.07
CA SER A 500 0.35 35.46 -27.30
C SER A 500 0.87 34.08 -26.91
N LYS A 501 2.15 34.00 -26.50
CA LYS A 501 2.81 32.77 -26.03
C LYS A 501 2.09 32.06 -24.87
N SER A 502 1.11 32.69 -24.22
CA SER A 502 0.26 32.08 -23.20
C SER A 502 -1.18 32.62 -23.33
N PRO A 503 -1.94 32.14 -24.33
CA PRO A 503 -3.28 32.64 -24.61
C PRO A 503 -4.19 32.49 -23.40
N ASN A 504 -5.06 33.48 -23.14
CA ASN A 504 -6.35 33.20 -22.53
C ASN A 504 -7.40 33.34 -23.63
N ILE A 505 -8.05 32.24 -23.96
CA ILE A 505 -9.09 32.16 -24.99
C ILE A 505 -10.38 31.75 -24.32
N ILE A 506 -11.45 32.47 -24.59
CA ILE A 506 -12.76 32.18 -24.01
C ILE A 506 -13.78 31.99 -25.12
N THR A 507 -14.37 30.81 -25.16
CA THR A 507 -15.44 30.47 -26.08
C THR A 507 -16.78 30.48 -25.34
N VAL A 508 -17.72 31.28 -25.82
CA VAL A 508 -19.11 31.33 -25.31
C VAL A 508 -20.04 30.72 -26.36
N SER A 509 -20.95 29.84 -25.92
CA SER A 509 -21.86 29.09 -26.78
C SER A 509 -23.30 29.59 -26.63
N PHE A 510 -24.00 29.87 -27.73
CA PHE A 510 -25.43 30.23 -27.75
C PHE A 510 -26.19 29.39 -28.77
N GLY A 511 -27.46 29.08 -28.48
CA GLY A 511 -28.31 28.24 -29.31
C GLY A 511 -28.22 26.75 -28.98
N GLU A 512 -28.20 25.91 -30.01
CA GLU A 512 -28.30 24.46 -29.84
C GLU A 512 -27.06 23.81 -29.22
N THR A 513 -27.30 22.75 -28.43
CA THR A 513 -26.23 21.98 -27.78
C THR A 513 -25.34 21.29 -28.82
N ARG A 514 -24.02 21.41 -28.63
CA ARG A 514 -23.02 20.70 -29.41
C ARG A 514 -21.97 20.06 -28.52
N THR A 515 -21.63 18.82 -28.86
CA THR A 515 -20.49 18.14 -28.25
C THR A 515 -19.18 18.85 -28.61
N PHE A 516 -18.33 19.09 -27.62
CA PHE A 516 -16.99 19.64 -27.74
C PHE A 516 -15.99 18.61 -27.25
N LEU A 517 -15.09 18.19 -28.14
CA LEU A 517 -14.14 17.13 -27.88
C LEU A 517 -12.75 17.71 -27.69
N VAL A 518 -12.01 17.20 -26.70
CA VAL A 518 -10.62 17.58 -26.41
C VAL A 518 -9.75 16.33 -26.38
N ARG A 519 -8.59 16.40 -27.01
CA ARG A 519 -7.59 15.31 -27.03
C ARG A 519 -6.18 15.86 -26.86
N LEU A 520 -5.26 15.02 -26.41
CA LEU A 520 -3.84 15.36 -26.45
C LEU A 520 -3.39 15.53 -27.89
N ARG A 521 -2.56 16.54 -28.16
CA ARG A 521 -2.03 16.77 -29.49
C ARG A 521 -1.17 15.58 -29.93
N GLY A 522 -1.37 15.16 -31.18
CA GLY A 522 -0.72 13.97 -31.75
C GLY A 522 -1.43 12.65 -31.41
N ASP A 523 -2.37 12.65 -30.47
CA ASP A 523 -3.15 11.47 -30.11
C ASP A 523 -4.36 11.30 -31.05
N LYS A 524 -4.81 10.06 -31.21
CA LYS A 524 -6.05 9.72 -31.92
C LYS A 524 -7.26 9.66 -30.99
N GLU A 525 -7.05 9.35 -29.71
CA GLU A 525 -8.14 9.16 -28.76
C GLU A 525 -8.64 10.49 -28.15
N VAL A 526 -9.95 10.59 -27.98
CA VAL A 526 -10.58 11.69 -27.25
C VAL A 526 -10.34 11.50 -25.76
N ARG A 527 -9.87 12.54 -25.09
CA ARG A 527 -9.59 12.53 -23.65
C ARG A 527 -10.72 13.13 -22.82
N TYR A 528 -11.38 14.16 -23.34
CA TYR A 528 -12.49 14.83 -22.67
C TYR A 528 -13.61 15.18 -23.67
N GLN A 529 -14.84 15.14 -23.18
CA GLN A 529 -16.05 15.48 -23.93
C GLN A 529 -16.94 16.39 -23.07
N PHE A 530 -17.43 17.48 -23.66
CA PHE A 530 -18.32 18.44 -23.01
C PHE A 530 -19.55 18.69 -23.90
N GLU A 531 -20.72 18.87 -23.30
CA GLU A 531 -21.93 19.27 -24.03
C GLU A 531 -22.11 20.78 -23.88
N LEU A 532 -21.74 21.56 -24.90
CA LEU A 532 -21.85 23.01 -24.89
C LEU A 532 -23.28 23.44 -25.19
N ASN A 533 -24.03 23.78 -24.14
CA ASN A 533 -25.40 24.28 -24.20
C ASN A 533 -25.43 25.81 -24.40
N ASN A 534 -26.64 26.37 -24.49
CA ASN A 534 -26.84 27.81 -24.49
C ASN A 534 -26.33 28.44 -23.19
N GLY A 535 -25.45 29.43 -23.33
CA GLY A 535 -24.87 30.21 -22.25
C GLY A 535 -23.65 29.57 -21.56
N ASP A 536 -23.17 28.44 -22.07
CA ASP A 536 -21.99 27.77 -21.53
C ASP A 536 -20.70 28.45 -22.03
N VAL A 537 -19.68 28.41 -21.18
CA VAL A 537 -18.37 28.99 -21.45
C VAL A 537 -17.28 27.92 -21.33
N PHE A 538 -16.36 27.91 -22.30
CA PHE A 538 -15.16 27.09 -22.28
C PHE A 538 -13.94 28.00 -22.37
N ARG A 539 -13.13 28.02 -21.31
CA ARG A 539 -11.90 28.82 -21.22
C ARG A 539 -10.70 27.91 -21.46
N MET A 540 -9.76 28.35 -22.28
CA MET A 540 -8.46 27.71 -22.53
C MET A 540 -7.37 28.72 -22.16
N PHE A 541 -6.44 28.34 -21.30
CA PHE A 541 -5.42 29.23 -20.74
C PHE A 541 -4.03 28.57 -20.73
N GLY A 542 -2.97 29.32 -20.40
CA GLY A 542 -1.61 28.77 -20.25
C GLY A 542 -1.12 28.05 -21.51
N ASN A 543 -0.66 26.81 -21.36
CA ASN A 543 -0.13 25.97 -22.45
C ASN A 543 -1.20 25.07 -23.10
N CYS A 544 -2.50 25.38 -22.96
CA CYS A 544 -3.58 24.57 -23.55
C CYS A 544 -3.43 24.38 -25.05
N GLN A 545 -3.10 25.46 -25.76
CA GLN A 545 -2.92 25.44 -27.21
C GLN A 545 -1.62 24.75 -27.62
N ASP A 546 -0.76 24.30 -26.69
CA ASP A 546 0.40 23.46 -26.98
C ASP A 546 0.10 21.98 -26.75
N LEU A 547 -0.66 21.69 -25.68
CA LEU A 547 -0.93 20.33 -25.21
C LEU A 547 -2.14 19.66 -25.87
N PHE A 548 -3.18 20.42 -26.22
CA PHE A 548 -4.47 19.87 -26.63
C PHE A 548 -4.90 20.35 -28.02
N ASP A 549 -5.61 19.46 -28.73
CA ASP A 549 -6.45 19.83 -29.86
C ASP A 549 -7.92 19.72 -29.44
N HIS A 550 -8.77 20.55 -30.03
CA HIS A 550 -10.21 20.51 -29.78
C HIS A 550 -11.04 20.53 -31.07
N SER A 551 -12.26 19.98 -31.01
CA SER A 551 -13.14 19.86 -32.18
C SER A 551 -14.62 19.95 -31.84
N ILE A 552 -15.40 20.32 -32.87
CA ILE A 552 -16.86 20.18 -32.90
C ILE A 552 -17.17 19.12 -33.97
N PRO A 553 -17.56 17.90 -33.60
CA PRO A 553 -17.84 16.84 -34.56
C PRO A 553 -19.14 17.11 -35.33
N LYS A 554 -19.23 16.51 -36.52
CA LYS A 554 -20.49 16.42 -37.28
C LYS A 554 -21.43 15.41 -36.61
N VAL A 555 -22.72 15.68 -36.62
CA VAL A 555 -23.76 14.72 -36.23
C VAL A 555 -24.63 14.44 -37.45
N PRO A 556 -24.35 13.38 -38.22
CA PRO A 556 -25.14 13.02 -39.41
C PRO A 556 -26.59 12.78 -39.03
N ASN A 557 -27.53 13.24 -39.87
CA ASN A 557 -28.97 13.10 -39.64
C ASN A 557 -29.47 13.73 -38.32
N GLY A 558 -28.73 14.69 -37.76
CA GLY A 558 -29.23 15.49 -36.65
C GLY A 558 -30.49 16.27 -37.05
N ILE A 559 -31.40 16.49 -36.10
CA ILE A 559 -32.59 17.31 -36.33
C ILE A 559 -32.13 18.72 -36.72
N ASP A 560 -32.66 19.26 -37.82
CA ASP A 560 -32.46 20.66 -38.20
C ASP A 560 -33.12 21.55 -37.15
N LYS A 561 -32.28 22.27 -36.42
CA LYS A 561 -32.68 23.18 -35.35
C LYS A 561 -32.11 24.57 -35.62
N LYS A 562 -32.44 25.55 -34.78
CA LYS A 562 -32.09 26.97 -34.97
C LYS A 562 -30.60 27.28 -35.18
N GLY A 563 -29.70 26.33 -34.94
CA GLY A 563 -28.25 26.48 -35.10
C GLY A 563 -27.54 26.87 -33.80
N ARG A 564 -26.21 27.03 -33.86
CA ARG A 564 -25.36 27.42 -32.72
C ARG A 564 -24.40 28.52 -33.12
N ILE A 565 -24.30 29.56 -32.31
CA ILE A 565 -23.28 30.62 -32.44
C ILE A 565 -22.22 30.42 -31.37
N SER A 566 -20.96 30.52 -31.77
CA SER A 566 -19.78 30.41 -30.90
C SER A 566 -19.00 31.71 -30.98
N LEU A 567 -18.87 32.42 -29.86
CA LEU A 567 -18.08 33.64 -29.73
C LEU A 567 -16.74 33.30 -29.09
N THR A 568 -15.62 33.50 -29.80
CA THR A 568 -14.29 33.11 -29.32
C THR A 568 -13.42 34.36 -29.11
N PHE A 569 -13.32 34.79 -27.86
CA PHE A 569 -12.60 36.00 -27.46
C PHE A 569 -11.11 35.76 -27.23
N ARG A 570 -10.28 36.70 -27.68
CA ARG A 570 -8.81 36.60 -27.69
C ARG A 570 -8.15 37.96 -27.45
N ILE A 571 -6.85 37.91 -27.17
CA ILE A 571 -5.95 39.07 -27.14
C ILE A 571 -4.98 38.92 -28.30
N LEU A 572 -4.93 39.90 -29.21
CA LEU A 572 -4.05 39.85 -30.37
C LEU A 572 -2.66 40.35 -30.03
N CYS A 573 -1.65 39.57 -30.41
CA CYS A 573 -0.27 40.04 -30.37
C CYS A 573 -0.07 41.25 -31.27
N THR A 574 0.81 42.13 -30.84
CA THR A 574 1.43 43.16 -31.69
C THR A 574 2.49 42.56 -32.57
#